data_AF-R7ESA0-F1
#
_entry.id   AF-R7ESA0-F1
#
_cell.length_a   1.000
_cell.length_b   1.000
_cell.length_c   1.000
_cell.angle_alpha   90.00
_cell.angle_beta   90.00
_cell.angle_gamma   90.00
#
_symmetry.space_group_name_H-M   'P 1'
#
loop_
_entity.id
_entity.type
_entity.pdbx_description
1 polymer ?
#
loop_
_entity_poly.entity_id
_entity_poly.type
_entity_poly.pdbx_seq_one_letter_code
_entity_poly.pdbx_strand_id
1 'polypeptide(L)'
;MTETLKKLTGYFSKAEIALWCTSCTLIIASFCIFDRAEYMTLAASLIGVTSLLLNAKGNPLGQLLTIIFSVFYGIISFSFAYYGEMITYLGMTAPMAVFALVMWLRHPYNGKRSEVAVNRISGKEAILMLFLATAVTAVFYFILDAFDTANIVPSTISVTTSFLAVYLTARHSEYFPLAYAANDIVLIVLWTLAAMSDISYISVVICFAMFLANDIYGFINWSRMKRRQNA
;
A
#
# COMPACT_ATOMS: atom_id res chain seq x y z
N MET A 1 13.25 11.25 -28.46
CA MET A 1 12.35 10.85 -27.37
C MET A 1 11.34 9.88 -27.94
N THR A 2 11.37 8.61 -27.54
CA THR A 2 10.50 7.54 -28.05
C THR A 2 9.02 7.85 -27.80
N GLU A 3 8.13 7.36 -28.67
CA GLU A 3 6.67 7.63 -28.60
C GLU A 3 6.07 7.23 -27.23
N THR A 4 6.59 6.17 -26.64
CA THR A 4 6.25 5.72 -25.28
C THR A 4 6.61 6.73 -24.20
N LEU A 5 7.79 7.36 -24.29
CA LEU A 5 8.21 8.40 -23.35
C LEU A 5 7.29 9.63 -23.45
N LYS A 6 6.88 10.02 -24.66
CA LYS A 6 5.90 11.10 -24.84
C LYS A 6 4.57 10.77 -24.17
N LYS A 7 4.03 9.56 -24.35
CA LYS A 7 2.78 9.12 -23.70
C LYS A 7 2.89 9.09 -22.17
N LEU A 8 4.00 8.58 -21.62
CA LEU A 8 4.24 8.55 -20.18
C LEU A 8 4.37 9.95 -19.56
N THR A 9 5.13 10.86 -20.18
CA THR A 9 5.25 12.25 -19.71
C THR A 9 3.97 13.08 -19.90
N GLY A 10 3.04 12.62 -20.74
CA GLY A 10 1.73 13.24 -20.91
C GLY A 10 0.73 12.83 -19.82
N TYR A 11 0.90 11.65 -19.22
CA TYR A 11 0.04 11.15 -18.15
C TYR A 11 0.63 11.41 -16.76
N PHE A 12 1.93 11.20 -16.59
CA PHE A 12 2.67 11.42 -15.35
C PHE A 12 3.52 12.70 -15.41
N SER A 13 3.53 13.44 -14.30
CA SER A 13 4.39 14.60 -14.11
C SER A 13 5.86 14.19 -14.00
N LYS A 14 6.77 15.13 -14.24
CA LYS A 14 8.21 14.89 -14.07
C LYS A 14 8.56 14.46 -12.64
N ALA A 15 7.86 14.99 -11.64
CA ALA A 15 8.06 14.63 -10.24
C ALA A 15 7.57 13.20 -9.94
N GLU A 16 6.44 12.79 -10.51
CA GLU A 16 5.91 11.42 -10.40
C GLU A 16 6.88 10.40 -11.02
N ILE A 17 7.40 10.71 -12.21
CA ILE A 17 8.39 9.86 -12.89
C ILE A 17 9.69 9.80 -12.07
N ALA A 18 10.17 10.94 -11.57
CA ALA A 18 11.39 10.99 -10.76
C ALA A 18 11.25 10.21 -9.45
N LEU A 19 10.09 10.30 -8.79
CA LEU A 19 9.79 9.53 -7.58
C LEU A 19 9.78 8.03 -7.87
N TRP A 20 9.08 7.60 -8.93
CA TRP A 20 9.02 6.19 -9.32
C TRP A 20 10.39 5.63 -9.74
N CYS A 21 11.15 6.36 -10.57
CA CYS A 21 12.50 5.96 -10.98
C CYS A 21 13.46 5.86 -9.80
N THR A 22 13.43 6.83 -8.88
CA THR A 22 14.24 6.80 -7.65
C THR A 22 13.84 5.60 -6.79
N SER A 23 12.55 5.36 -6.62
CA SER A 23 12.05 4.21 -5.85
C SER A 23 12.52 2.89 -6.44
N CYS A 24 12.36 2.68 -7.75
CA CYS A 24 12.82 1.47 -8.44
C CYS A 24 14.34 1.31 -8.32
N THR A 25 15.10 2.39 -8.49
CA THR A 25 16.57 2.35 -8.41
C THR A 25 17.03 1.95 -7.02
N LEU A 26 16.47 2.53 -5.97
CA LEU A 26 16.83 2.20 -4.59
C LEU A 26 16.44 0.76 -4.21
N ILE A 27 15.26 0.31 -4.65
CA ILE A 27 14.81 -1.08 -4.46
C ILE A 27 15.78 -2.05 -5.15
N ILE A 28 16.09 -1.84 -6.43
CA ILE A 28 17.01 -2.70 -7.19
C ILE A 28 18.42 -2.66 -6.58
N ALA A 29 18.93 -1.49 -6.22
CA ALA A 29 20.22 -1.36 -5.57
C ALA A 29 20.26 -2.11 -4.23
N SER A 30 19.21 -1.98 -3.41
CA SER A 30 19.12 -2.70 -2.13
C SER A 30 19.08 -4.22 -2.32
N PHE A 31 18.33 -4.70 -3.30
CA PHE A 31 18.28 -6.13 -3.64
C PHE A 31 19.66 -6.64 -4.05
N CYS A 32 20.35 -5.92 -4.93
CA CYS A 32 21.69 -6.31 -5.39
C CYS A 32 22.76 -6.29 -4.28
N ILE A 33 22.60 -5.46 -3.25
CA ILE A 33 23.56 -5.32 -2.16
C ILE A 33 23.28 -6.34 -1.04
N PHE A 34 22.03 -6.48 -0.62
CA PHE A 34 21.68 -7.18 0.63
C PHE A 34 21.02 -8.54 0.43
N ASP A 35 20.16 -8.69 -0.56
CA ASP A 35 19.28 -9.87 -0.73
C ASP A 35 19.85 -10.87 -1.76
N ARG A 36 20.02 -10.43 -3.01
CA ARG A 36 20.65 -11.15 -4.14
C ARG A 36 20.03 -12.49 -4.56
N ALA A 37 19.05 -13.02 -3.83
CA ALA A 37 18.45 -14.33 -4.12
C ALA A 37 16.92 -14.27 -4.23
N GLU A 38 16.24 -13.46 -3.43
CA GLU A 38 14.78 -13.44 -3.38
C GLU A 38 14.17 -12.56 -4.48
N TYR A 39 14.27 -13.01 -5.73
CA TYR A 39 13.70 -12.30 -6.89
C TYR A 39 12.18 -12.07 -6.78
N MET A 40 11.48 -12.89 -5.99
CA MET A 40 10.06 -12.69 -5.69
C MET A 40 9.84 -11.41 -4.86
N THR A 41 10.68 -11.15 -3.87
CA THR A 41 10.67 -9.93 -3.06
C THR A 41 10.97 -8.70 -3.92
N LEU A 42 11.93 -8.80 -4.83
CA LEU A 42 12.21 -7.74 -5.80
C LEU A 42 10.99 -7.47 -6.71
N ALA A 43 10.39 -8.52 -7.28
CA ALA A 43 9.22 -8.39 -8.14
C ALA A 43 8.04 -7.75 -7.38
N ALA A 44 7.76 -8.22 -6.17
CA ALA A 44 6.73 -7.66 -5.29
C ALA A 44 6.96 -6.17 -5.05
N SER A 45 8.19 -5.78 -4.70
CA SER A 45 8.58 -4.39 -4.42
C SER A 45 8.36 -3.48 -5.63
N LEU A 46 8.76 -3.92 -6.83
CA LEU A 46 8.58 -3.18 -8.08
C LEU A 46 7.11 -3.06 -8.50
N ILE A 47 6.32 -4.13 -8.31
CA ILE A 47 4.87 -4.11 -8.51
C ILE A 47 4.21 -3.12 -7.54
N GLY A 48 4.62 -3.14 -6.27
CA GLY A 48 4.11 -2.27 -5.22
C GLY A 48 4.35 -0.79 -5.51
N VAL A 49 5.58 -0.36 -5.82
CA VAL A 49 5.84 1.06 -6.15
C VAL A 49 5.08 1.51 -7.40
N THR A 50 4.89 0.61 -8.38
CA THR A 50 4.11 0.91 -9.58
C THR A 50 2.61 1.00 -9.26
N SER A 51 2.11 0.14 -8.36
CA SER A 51 0.76 0.20 -7.82
C SER A 51 0.50 1.54 -7.13
N LEU A 52 1.40 1.98 -6.26
CA LEU A 52 1.29 3.24 -5.52
C LEU A 52 1.28 4.45 -6.46
N LEU A 53 2.13 4.46 -7.49
CA LEU A 53 2.13 5.51 -8.51
C LEU A 53 0.76 5.63 -9.21
N LEU A 54 0.15 4.50 -9.58
CA LEU A 54 -1.17 4.48 -10.22
C LEU A 54 -2.29 4.84 -9.24
N ASN A 55 -2.22 4.35 -8.01
CA ASN A 55 -3.16 4.67 -6.94
C ASN A 55 -3.13 6.16 -6.59
N ALA A 56 -1.95 6.80 -6.62
CA ALA A 56 -1.83 8.24 -6.44
C ALA A 56 -2.62 9.03 -7.50
N LYS A 57 -2.81 8.48 -8.71
CA LYS A 57 -3.64 9.07 -9.78
C LYS A 57 -5.12 8.70 -9.71
N GLY A 58 -5.54 7.89 -8.72
CA GLY A 58 -6.89 7.35 -8.68
C GLY A 58 -7.18 6.37 -9.83
N ASN A 59 -6.15 5.75 -10.41
CA ASN A 59 -6.30 4.81 -11.52
C ASN A 59 -6.63 3.41 -10.97
N PRO A 60 -7.74 2.76 -11.40
CA PRO A 60 -8.11 1.43 -10.94
C PRO A 60 -7.05 0.35 -11.18
N LEU A 61 -6.18 0.50 -12.19
CA LEU A 61 -5.05 -0.41 -12.40
C LEU A 61 -4.10 -0.46 -11.20
N GLY A 62 -4.04 0.61 -10.40
CA GLY A 62 -3.31 0.62 -9.14
C GLY A 62 -3.81 -0.47 -8.19
N GLN A 63 -5.13 -0.59 -8.01
CA GLN A 63 -5.76 -1.62 -7.17
C GLN A 63 -5.53 -3.03 -7.71
N LEU A 64 -5.53 -3.22 -9.03
CA LEU A 64 -5.16 -4.51 -9.63
C LEU A 64 -3.73 -4.92 -9.25
N LEU A 65 -2.78 -4.00 -9.34
CA LEU A 65 -1.41 -4.26 -8.90
C LEU A 65 -1.32 -4.45 -7.37
N THR A 66 -2.18 -3.80 -6.58
CA THR A 66 -2.25 -4.02 -5.12
C THR A 66 -2.67 -5.46 -4.79
N ILE A 67 -3.61 -6.04 -5.54
CA ILE A 67 -4.01 -7.45 -5.37
C ILE A 67 -2.82 -8.37 -5.62
N ILE A 68 -2.13 -8.17 -6.75
CA ILE A 68 -0.94 -8.97 -7.12
C ILE A 68 0.15 -8.82 -6.06
N PHE A 69 0.43 -7.59 -5.63
CA PHE A 69 1.38 -7.30 -4.57
C PHE A 69 1.01 -8.02 -3.27
N SER A 70 -0.26 -7.98 -2.85
CA SER A 70 -0.72 -8.58 -1.59
C SER A 70 -0.54 -10.09 -1.58
N VAL A 71 -0.71 -10.75 -2.73
CA VAL A 71 -0.44 -12.20 -2.86
C VAL A 71 1.05 -12.48 -2.70
N PHE A 72 1.91 -11.77 -3.41
CA PHE A 72 3.36 -11.95 -3.27
C PHE A 72 3.84 -11.65 -1.85
N TYR A 73 3.41 -10.53 -1.29
CA TYR A 73 3.79 -10.14 0.07
C TYR A 73 3.28 -11.13 1.11
N GLY A 74 2.07 -11.68 0.96
CA GLY A 74 1.57 -12.75 1.83
C GLY A 74 2.47 -13.99 1.80
N ILE A 75 2.96 -14.41 0.63
CA ILE A 75 3.90 -15.53 0.50
C ILE A 75 5.23 -15.20 1.18
N ILE A 76 5.76 -13.99 0.97
CA ILE A 76 7.00 -13.50 1.59
C ILE A 76 6.87 -13.51 3.12
N SER A 77 5.80 -12.92 3.67
CA SER A 77 5.52 -12.88 5.11
C SER A 77 5.39 -14.27 5.72
N PHE A 78 4.79 -15.22 5.00
CA PHE A 78 4.71 -16.61 5.45
C PHE A 78 6.08 -17.26 5.60
N SER A 79 6.98 -17.07 4.62
CA SER A 79 8.35 -17.61 4.66
C SER A 79 9.16 -17.11 5.87
N PHE A 80 8.77 -15.97 6.46
CA PHE A 80 9.43 -15.37 7.61
C PHE A 80 8.66 -15.50 8.93
N ALA A 81 7.65 -16.38 8.98
CA ALA A 81 6.78 -16.59 10.13
C ALA A 81 6.08 -15.32 10.65
N TYR A 82 5.94 -14.30 9.78
CA TYR A 82 5.09 -13.13 10.03
C TYR A 82 3.66 -13.44 9.60
N TYR A 83 3.05 -14.40 10.30
CA TYR A 83 1.69 -14.88 10.04
C TYR A 83 0.66 -13.77 10.14
N GLY A 84 0.88 -12.79 11.02
CA GLY A 84 0.02 -11.62 11.09
C GLY A 84 -0.03 -10.82 9.79
N GLU A 85 1.14 -10.53 9.23
CA GLU A 85 1.26 -9.82 7.96
C GLU A 85 0.71 -10.65 6.79
N MET A 86 0.95 -11.96 6.80
CA MET A 86 0.34 -12.85 5.81
C MET A 86 -1.20 -12.78 5.87
N ILE A 87 -1.79 -12.95 7.05
CA ILE A 87 -3.24 -12.99 7.22
C ILE A 87 -3.86 -11.64 6.90
N THR A 88 -3.25 -10.52 7.31
CA THR A 88 -3.77 -9.18 6.97
C THR A 88 -3.72 -8.93 5.47
N TYR A 89 -2.63 -9.26 4.79
CA TYR A 89 -2.52 -9.00 3.35
C TYR A 89 -3.42 -9.91 2.51
N LEU A 90 -3.50 -11.21 2.84
CA LEU A 90 -4.33 -12.16 2.09
C LEU A 90 -5.81 -12.10 2.47
N GLY A 91 -6.11 -11.91 3.75
CA GLY A 91 -7.47 -11.95 4.30
C GLY A 91 -8.17 -10.60 4.35
N MET A 92 -7.44 -9.49 4.30
CA MET A 92 -8.00 -8.14 4.39
C MET A 92 -7.60 -7.25 3.20
N THR A 93 -6.29 -7.07 2.94
CA THR A 93 -5.83 -6.15 1.89
C THR A 93 -6.23 -6.61 0.49
N ALA A 94 -5.97 -7.88 0.13
CA ALA A 94 -6.32 -8.39 -1.20
C ALA A 94 -7.83 -8.39 -1.47
N PRO A 95 -8.71 -8.88 -0.57
CA PRO A 95 -10.15 -8.82 -0.77
C PRO A 95 -10.67 -7.38 -0.86
N MET A 96 -10.12 -6.46 -0.06
CA MET A 96 -10.52 -5.06 -0.17
C MET A 96 -9.99 -4.39 -1.44
N ALA A 97 -8.80 -4.72 -1.90
CA ALA A 97 -8.29 -4.21 -3.17
C ALA A 97 -9.18 -4.69 -4.35
N VAL A 98 -9.70 -5.93 -4.30
CA VAL A 98 -10.72 -6.40 -5.26
C VAL A 98 -11.99 -5.55 -5.18
N PHE A 99 -12.51 -5.33 -3.99
CA PHE A 99 -13.71 -4.50 -3.81
C PHE A 99 -13.48 -3.05 -4.28
N ALA A 100 -12.35 -2.45 -3.91
CA ALA A 100 -11.96 -1.11 -4.32
C ALA A 100 -11.82 -1.03 -5.85
N LEU A 101 -11.19 -2.01 -6.49
CA LEU A 101 -11.11 -2.10 -7.95
C LEU A 101 -12.50 -2.04 -8.59
N VAL A 102 -13.44 -2.85 -8.10
CA VAL A 102 -14.83 -2.86 -8.58
C VAL A 102 -15.50 -1.51 -8.36
N MET A 103 -15.35 -0.93 -7.18
CA MET A 103 -15.97 0.35 -6.83
C MET A 103 -15.40 1.52 -7.62
N TRP A 104 -14.08 1.56 -7.84
CA TRP A 104 -13.42 2.60 -8.63
C TRP A 104 -13.84 2.53 -10.10
N LEU A 105 -13.96 1.33 -10.66
CA LEU A 105 -14.46 1.13 -12.03
C LEU A 105 -15.93 1.52 -12.21
N ARG A 106 -16.75 1.39 -11.14
CA ARG A 106 -18.17 1.79 -11.13
C ARG A 106 -18.38 3.29 -10.90
N HIS A 107 -17.40 4.01 -10.36
CA HIS A 107 -17.50 5.44 -10.03
C HIS A 107 -16.39 6.28 -10.70
N PRO A 108 -16.29 6.27 -12.05
CA PRO A 108 -15.29 7.05 -12.76
C PRO A 108 -15.58 8.55 -12.69
N TYR A 109 -14.54 9.37 -12.55
CA TYR A 109 -14.65 10.82 -12.65
C TYR A 109 -14.92 11.25 -14.11
N ASN A 110 -15.94 12.06 -14.33
CA ASN A 110 -16.37 12.53 -15.66
C ASN A 110 -16.54 11.41 -16.71
N GLY A 111 -16.96 10.21 -16.28
CA GLY A 111 -17.16 9.05 -17.17
C GLY A 111 -15.88 8.42 -17.71
N LYS A 112 -14.69 8.93 -17.36
CA LYS A 112 -13.40 8.36 -17.77
C LYS A 112 -12.90 7.37 -16.73
N ARG A 113 -12.78 6.08 -17.09
CA ARG A 113 -12.28 5.00 -16.19
C ARG A 113 -10.80 5.11 -15.80
N SER A 114 -10.11 6.18 -16.22
CA SER A 114 -8.71 6.44 -15.89
C SER A 114 -8.50 7.10 -14.53
N GLU A 115 -9.56 7.60 -13.90
CA GLU A 115 -9.54 8.29 -12.61
C GLU A 115 -10.87 8.08 -11.86
N VAL A 116 -10.81 7.74 -10.58
CA VAL A 116 -11.97 7.59 -9.71
C VAL A 116 -12.45 8.93 -9.14
N ALA A 117 -13.76 9.07 -8.92
CA ALA A 117 -14.30 10.22 -8.20
C ALA A 117 -13.96 10.15 -6.70
N VAL A 118 -13.34 11.20 -6.17
CA VAL A 118 -12.97 11.33 -4.76
C VAL A 118 -14.21 11.60 -3.93
N ASN A 119 -14.37 10.82 -2.86
CA ASN A 119 -15.50 10.90 -1.98
C ASN A 119 -15.11 11.47 -0.61
N ARG A 120 -16.09 11.98 0.14
CA ARG A 120 -15.92 12.49 1.50
C ARG A 120 -16.57 11.51 2.48
N ILE A 121 -15.86 11.26 3.57
CA ILE A 121 -16.39 10.47 4.68
C ILE A 121 -17.05 11.43 5.67
N SER A 122 -18.28 11.10 6.07
CA SER A 122 -19.00 11.88 7.10
C SER A 122 -18.49 11.56 8.51
N GLY A 123 -18.70 12.45 9.48
CA GLY A 123 -18.31 12.19 10.87
C GLY A 123 -18.91 10.92 11.46
N LYS A 124 -20.15 10.59 11.09
CA LYS A 124 -20.82 9.33 11.50
C LYS A 124 -20.11 8.10 10.93
N GLU A 125 -19.69 8.16 9.67
CA GLU A 125 -18.92 7.09 9.03
C GLU A 125 -17.52 6.96 9.61
N ALA A 126 -16.89 8.05 10.03
CA ALA A 126 -15.61 8.01 10.74
C ALA A 126 -15.74 7.33 12.11
N ILE A 127 -16.81 7.61 12.87
CA ILE A 127 -17.09 6.93 14.13
C ILE A 127 -17.32 5.42 13.89
N LEU A 128 -18.11 5.07 12.87
CA LEU A 128 -18.33 3.67 12.49
C LEU A 128 -17.00 2.98 12.11
N MET A 129 -16.16 3.66 11.32
CA MET A 129 -14.85 3.15 10.92
C MET A 129 -13.96 2.88 12.14
N LEU A 130 -13.91 3.79 13.11
CA LEU A 130 -13.13 3.60 14.33
C LEU A 130 -13.66 2.44 15.18
N PHE A 131 -14.98 2.33 15.33
CA PHE A 131 -15.59 1.19 16.01
C PHE A 131 -15.25 -0.14 15.33
N LEU A 132 -15.36 -0.21 14.00
CA LEU A 132 -14.98 -1.40 13.23
C LEU A 132 -13.49 -1.69 13.32
N ALA A 133 -12.63 -0.67 13.30
CA ALA A 133 -11.20 -0.83 13.46
C ALA A 133 -10.89 -1.45 14.82
N THR A 134 -11.47 -0.96 15.91
CA THR A 134 -11.31 -1.56 17.25
C THR A 134 -11.77 -3.02 17.28
N ALA A 135 -12.92 -3.33 16.70
CA ALA A 135 -13.44 -4.70 16.66
C ALA A 135 -12.53 -5.65 15.85
N VAL A 136 -12.09 -5.23 14.66
CA VAL A 136 -11.18 -6.00 13.81
C VAL A 136 -9.84 -6.19 14.49
N THR A 137 -9.26 -5.13 15.07
CA THR A 137 -7.99 -5.22 15.81
C THR A 137 -8.09 -6.17 17.00
N ALA A 138 -9.20 -6.16 17.75
CA ALA A 138 -9.39 -7.09 18.86
C ALA A 138 -9.47 -8.55 18.38
N VAL A 139 -10.22 -8.83 17.31
CA VAL A 139 -10.31 -10.17 16.72
C VAL A 139 -8.94 -10.62 16.22
N PHE A 140 -8.24 -9.77 15.47
CA PHE A 140 -6.92 -10.08 14.95
C PHE A 140 -5.90 -10.26 16.06
N TYR A 141 -5.95 -9.50 17.16
CA TYR A 141 -5.05 -9.71 18.30
C TYR A 141 -5.11 -11.17 18.80
N PHE A 142 -6.31 -11.72 19.00
CA PHE A 142 -6.46 -13.12 19.41
C PHE A 142 -6.00 -14.11 18.34
N ILE A 143 -6.18 -13.78 17.05
CA ILE A 143 -5.63 -14.59 15.96
C ILE A 143 -4.09 -14.57 16.03
N LEU A 144 -3.48 -13.39 16.10
CA LEU A 144 -2.02 -13.21 16.15
C LEU A 144 -1.39 -13.95 17.33
N ASP A 145 -2.03 -13.86 18.50
CA ASP A 145 -1.64 -14.55 19.73
C ASP A 145 -1.72 -16.07 19.56
N ALA A 146 -2.81 -16.59 18.98
CA ALA A 146 -2.97 -18.03 18.72
C ALA A 146 -1.96 -18.59 17.70
N PHE A 147 -1.36 -17.75 16.87
CA PHE A 147 -0.31 -18.11 15.90
C PHE A 147 1.11 -17.81 16.42
N ASP A 148 1.28 -17.47 17.69
CA ASP A 148 2.57 -17.11 18.31
C ASP A 148 3.35 -16.06 17.49
N THR A 149 2.64 -15.07 16.95
CA THR A 149 3.23 -14.07 16.03
C THR A 149 4.34 -13.28 16.74
N ALA A 150 5.53 -13.24 16.12
CA ALA A 150 6.62 -12.42 16.61
C ALA A 150 6.25 -10.93 16.59
N ASN A 151 6.60 -10.20 17.64
CA ASN A 151 6.32 -8.76 17.79
C ASN A 151 4.81 -8.41 17.74
N ILE A 152 4.00 -9.08 18.57
CA ILE A 152 2.53 -8.92 18.61
C ILE A 152 2.05 -7.46 18.70
N VAL A 153 2.75 -6.59 19.44
CA VAL A 153 2.36 -5.18 19.60
C VAL A 153 2.42 -4.42 18.26
N PRO A 154 3.58 -4.29 17.60
CA PRO A 154 3.63 -3.63 16.30
C PRO A 154 2.79 -4.35 15.23
N SER A 155 2.67 -5.68 15.25
CA SER A 155 1.76 -6.39 14.32
C SER A 155 0.29 -6.00 14.53
N THR A 156 -0.17 -5.84 15.78
CA THR A 156 -1.55 -5.40 16.07
C THR A 156 -1.80 -3.95 15.64
N ILE A 157 -0.78 -3.10 15.77
CA ILE A 157 -0.85 -1.72 15.24
C ILE A 157 -0.94 -1.77 13.71
N SER A 158 -0.14 -2.61 13.05
CA SER A 158 -0.17 -2.78 11.59
C SER A 158 -1.54 -3.25 11.09
N VAL A 159 -2.18 -4.20 11.79
CA VAL A 159 -3.58 -4.61 11.50
C VAL A 159 -4.49 -3.39 11.51
N THR A 160 -4.41 -2.55 12.56
CA THR A 160 -5.27 -1.38 12.72
C THR A 160 -5.06 -0.37 11.61
N THR A 161 -3.81 -0.01 11.31
CA THR A 161 -3.48 0.95 10.25
C THR A 161 -3.83 0.42 8.86
N SER A 162 -3.59 -0.86 8.61
CA SER A 162 -4.00 -1.54 7.37
C SER A 162 -5.51 -1.54 7.20
N PHE A 163 -6.27 -1.85 8.27
CA PHE A 163 -7.74 -1.82 8.21
C PHE A 163 -8.27 -0.42 7.87
N LEU A 164 -7.73 0.62 8.53
CA LEU A 164 -8.10 2.00 8.24
C LEU A 164 -7.78 2.36 6.78
N ALA A 165 -6.60 1.95 6.29
CA ALA A 165 -6.19 2.20 4.91
C ALA A 165 -7.16 1.56 3.91
N VAL A 166 -7.42 0.26 4.04
CA VAL A 166 -8.29 -0.46 3.11
C VAL A 166 -9.74 0.05 3.16
N TYR A 167 -10.25 0.41 4.35
CA TYR A 167 -11.57 1.03 4.49
C TYR A 167 -11.63 2.38 3.76
N LEU A 168 -10.64 3.24 3.96
CA LEU A 168 -10.56 4.55 3.32
C LEU A 168 -10.41 4.42 1.80
N THR A 169 -9.66 3.42 1.32
CA THR A 169 -9.52 3.10 -0.11
C THR A 169 -10.86 2.71 -0.73
N ALA A 170 -11.60 1.83 -0.06
CA ALA A 170 -12.95 1.40 -0.48
C ALA A 170 -13.94 2.56 -0.51
N ARG A 171 -13.75 3.56 0.36
CA ARG A 171 -14.54 4.79 0.40
C ARG A 171 -14.05 5.88 -0.53
N HIS A 172 -12.99 5.65 -1.32
CA HIS A 172 -12.36 6.63 -2.21
C HIS A 172 -12.01 7.94 -1.49
N SER A 173 -11.54 7.85 -0.25
CA SER A 173 -11.23 9.02 0.57
C SER A 173 -9.80 9.51 0.31
N GLU A 174 -9.56 10.82 0.34
CA GLU A 174 -8.18 11.32 0.19
C GLU A 174 -7.21 10.83 1.28
N TYR A 175 -7.72 10.35 2.41
CA TYR A 175 -6.91 9.97 3.57
C TYR A 175 -6.38 8.54 3.51
N PHE A 176 -6.80 7.70 2.57
CA PHE A 176 -6.30 6.32 2.52
C PHE A 176 -4.79 6.20 2.33
N PRO A 177 -4.11 7.03 1.49
CA PRO A 177 -2.65 6.95 1.38
C PRO A 177 -1.98 7.36 2.69
N LEU A 178 -2.58 8.28 3.46
CA LEU A 178 -2.04 8.66 4.77
C LEU A 178 -2.14 7.50 5.78
N ALA A 179 -3.20 6.69 5.71
CA ALA A 179 -3.31 5.50 6.54
C ALA A 179 -2.33 4.38 6.11
N TYR A 180 -2.07 4.22 4.80
CA TYR A 180 -0.98 3.33 4.34
C TYR A 180 0.39 3.84 4.77
N ALA A 181 0.67 5.15 4.68
CA ALA A 181 1.90 5.73 5.20
C ALA A 181 2.10 5.45 6.71
N ALA A 182 1.02 5.51 7.51
CA ALA A 182 1.10 5.13 8.91
C ALA A 182 1.43 3.65 9.09
N ASN A 183 0.86 2.78 8.24
CA ASN A 183 1.18 1.35 8.22
C ASN A 183 2.64 1.09 7.82
N ASP A 184 3.15 1.77 6.79
CA ASP A 184 4.51 1.62 6.31
C ASP A 184 5.54 1.94 7.40
N ILE A 185 5.28 2.92 8.26
CA ILE A 185 6.15 3.22 9.42
C ILE A 185 6.23 2.00 10.35
N VAL A 186 5.10 1.34 10.62
CA VAL A 186 5.05 0.14 11.46
C VAL A 186 5.79 -1.02 10.79
N LEU A 187 5.61 -1.19 9.48
CA LEU A 187 6.29 -2.23 8.72
C LEU A 187 7.81 -1.98 8.66
N ILE A 188 8.27 -0.74 8.51
CA ILE A 188 9.69 -0.40 8.61
C ILE A 188 10.26 -0.85 9.96
N VAL A 189 9.54 -0.63 11.06
CA VAL A 189 9.97 -1.09 12.39
C VAL A 189 10.04 -2.62 12.44
N LEU A 190 8.97 -3.32 12.02
CA LEU A 190 8.92 -4.78 12.00
C LEU A 190 10.06 -5.41 11.18
N TRP A 191 10.24 -4.94 9.95
CA TRP A 191 11.29 -5.45 9.06
C TRP A 191 12.69 -5.04 9.49
N THR A 192 12.85 -3.93 10.21
CA THR A 192 14.14 -3.58 10.84
C THR A 192 14.48 -4.56 11.95
N LEU A 193 13.50 -4.97 12.78
CA LEU A 193 13.71 -6.00 13.79
C LEU A 193 14.05 -7.35 13.14
N ALA A 194 13.41 -7.69 12.02
CA ALA A 194 13.78 -8.86 11.21
C ALA A 194 15.24 -8.75 10.73
N ALA A 195 15.61 -7.58 10.20
CA ALA A 195 16.92 -7.32 9.61
C ALA A 195 18.09 -7.42 10.60
N MET A 196 17.82 -7.27 11.90
CA MET A 196 18.80 -7.52 12.96
C MET A 196 19.18 -9.01 13.07
N SER A 197 18.29 -9.91 12.64
CA SER A 197 18.53 -11.35 12.64
C SER A 197 19.10 -11.84 11.31
N ASP A 198 18.65 -11.26 10.19
CA ASP A 198 19.21 -11.52 8.85
C ASP A 198 19.21 -10.24 8.00
N ILE A 199 20.40 -9.83 7.58
CA ILE A 199 20.63 -8.61 6.82
C ILE A 199 19.93 -8.59 5.45
N SER A 200 19.53 -9.75 4.92
CA SER A 200 18.78 -9.86 3.66
C SER A 200 17.49 -9.02 3.67
N TYR A 201 16.87 -8.84 4.85
CA TYR A 201 15.63 -8.06 5.03
C TYR A 201 15.80 -6.55 4.95
N ILE A 202 17.03 -6.03 4.89
CA ILE A 202 17.26 -4.59 4.64
C ILE A 202 16.61 -4.17 3.31
N SER A 203 16.56 -5.08 2.32
CA SER A 203 15.86 -4.85 1.05
C SER A 203 14.37 -4.53 1.24
N VAL A 204 13.69 -5.25 2.14
CA VAL A 204 12.27 -5.05 2.48
C VAL A 204 12.06 -3.76 3.27
N VAL A 205 12.98 -3.42 4.18
CA VAL A 205 12.96 -2.13 4.90
C VAL A 205 13.03 -0.96 3.91
N ILE A 206 13.94 -1.03 2.92
CA ILE A 206 14.07 0.00 1.89
C ILE A 206 12.82 0.04 0.99
N CYS A 207 12.21 -1.11 0.69
CA CYS A 207 10.94 -1.16 -0.03
C CYS A 207 9.85 -0.36 0.70
N PHE A 208 9.63 -0.59 1.99
CA PHE A 208 8.62 0.14 2.76
C PHE A 208 8.98 1.61 2.99
N ALA A 209 10.26 1.95 3.10
CA ALA A 209 10.69 3.35 3.09
C ALA A 209 10.31 4.05 1.78
N MET A 210 10.40 3.35 0.65
CA MET A 210 9.93 3.88 -0.63
C MET A 210 8.41 3.94 -0.72
N PHE A 211 7.69 2.96 -0.16
CA PHE A 211 6.22 3.00 -0.12
C PHE A 211 5.74 4.21 0.67
N LEU A 212 6.33 4.45 1.84
CA LEU A 212 6.04 5.62 2.68
C LEU A 212 6.18 6.92 1.90
N ALA A 213 7.27 7.09 1.15
CA ALA A 213 7.47 8.28 0.32
C ALA A 213 6.39 8.41 -0.79
N ASN A 214 6.00 7.30 -1.41
CA ASN A 214 4.95 7.27 -2.42
C ASN A 214 3.56 7.52 -1.84
N ASP A 215 3.26 7.05 -0.63
CA ASP A 215 1.97 7.25 0.03
C ASP A 215 1.80 8.68 0.56
N ILE A 216 2.87 9.30 1.06
CA ILE A 216 2.88 10.74 1.35
C ILE A 216 2.57 11.54 0.07
N TYR A 217 3.22 11.19 -1.04
CA TYR A 217 2.92 11.80 -2.34
C TYR A 217 1.47 11.53 -2.77
N GLY A 218 0.98 10.31 -2.58
CA GLY A 218 -0.39 9.89 -2.85
C GLY A 218 -1.40 10.77 -2.13
N PHE A 219 -1.20 11.02 -0.82
CA PHE A 219 -2.05 11.90 -0.03
C PHE A 219 -2.09 13.32 -0.59
N ILE A 220 -0.92 13.88 -0.95
CA ILE A 220 -0.82 15.21 -1.56
C ILE A 220 -1.59 15.25 -2.89
N ASN A 221 -1.43 14.23 -3.73
CA ASN A 221 -2.09 14.21 -5.04
C ASN A 221 -3.60 14.00 -4.92
N TRP A 222 -4.07 13.15 -4.01
CA TRP A 222 -5.49 12.97 -3.71
C TRP A 222 -6.14 14.23 -3.15
N SER A 223 -5.43 14.96 -2.29
CA SER A 223 -5.87 16.27 -1.80
C SER A 223 -6.04 17.29 -2.93
N ARG A 224 -5.10 17.30 -3.91
CA ARG A 224 -5.20 18.16 -5.10
C ARG A 224 -6.33 17.72 -6.03
N MET A 225 -6.47 16.41 -6.26
CA MET A 225 -7.53 15.81 -7.07
C MET A 225 -8.90 16.16 -6.50
N LYS A 226 -9.11 16.02 -5.20
CA LYS A 226 -10.35 16.45 -4.52
C LYS A 226 -10.67 17.91 -4.78
N ARG A 227 -9.70 18.81 -4.66
CA ARG A 227 -9.93 20.24 -4.92
C ARG A 227 -10.32 20.49 -6.37
N ARG A 228 -9.66 19.83 -7.32
CA ARG A 228 -9.97 19.91 -8.76
C ARG A 228 -11.36 19.37 -9.10
N GLN A 229 -11.78 18.27 -8.48
CA GLN A 229 -13.08 17.65 -8.75
C GLN A 229 -14.27 18.40 -8.10
N ASN A 230 -13.99 19.26 -7.10
CA ASN A 230 -15.00 20.09 -6.43
C ASN A 230 -15.04 21.54 -6.96
N ALA A 231 -14.17 21.90 -7.90
CA ALA A 231 -14.12 23.21 -8.54
C ALA A 231 -15.00 23.21 -9.79
#